data_AF-A0A1G6GZJ4-F1
#
_entry.id   AF-A0A1G6GZJ4-F1
#
_cell.length_a   1.000
_cell.length_b   1.000
_cell.length_c   1.000
_cell.angle_alpha   90.00
_cell.angle_beta   90.00
_cell.angle_gamma   90.00
#
_symmetry.space_group_name_H-M   'P 1'
#
loop_
_entity.id
_entity.type
_entity.pdbx_description
1 polymer ?
#
loop_
_entity_poly.entity_id
_entity_poly.type
_entity_poly.pdbx_seq_one_letter_code
_entity_poly.pdbx_strand_id
1 'polypeptide(L)'
;MANLGNKDFYFEIAANEIQGKLVPIRIFINGEIIGTLDSPTYMPSFINCLISLLKDPYYYRQNLNEEEFFNNLKRSLDTDDNFRITFEETFDDYVKRAGRNDNKVFFLWYIHKNHFFKYSESELDSINLQSVAMDDVRKAVNALIEWCENYMCISYEVV
;
A
#
# COMPACT_ATOMS: atom_id res chain seq x y z
N MET A 1 4.34 -8.72 -16.86
CA MET A 1 4.42 -8.44 -15.40
C MET A 1 5.78 -7.85 -15.08
N ALA A 2 5.80 -6.78 -14.29
CA ALA A 2 7.01 -6.23 -13.69
C ALA A 2 6.88 -6.31 -12.16
N ASN A 3 7.94 -6.75 -11.48
CA ASN A 3 8.00 -6.84 -10.03
C ASN A 3 9.06 -5.85 -9.51
N LEU A 4 8.64 -4.90 -8.69
CA LEU A 4 9.48 -3.79 -8.22
C LEU A 4 9.60 -3.83 -6.70
N GLY A 5 10.76 -4.24 -6.19
CA GLY A 5 11.01 -4.41 -4.76
C GLY A 5 11.78 -5.70 -4.46
N ASN A 6 11.51 -6.30 -3.31
CA ASN A 6 12.13 -7.55 -2.88
C ASN A 6 11.08 -8.57 -2.40
N LYS A 7 11.52 -9.67 -1.80
CA LYS A 7 10.62 -10.74 -1.32
C LYS A 7 9.65 -10.33 -0.20
N ASP A 8 10.01 -9.28 0.56
CA ASP A 8 9.28 -8.85 1.76
C ASP A 8 8.30 -7.72 1.43
N PHE A 9 8.65 -6.84 0.48
CA PHE A 9 7.74 -5.83 -0.05
C PHE A 9 8.03 -5.52 -1.52
N TYR A 10 7.02 -5.65 -2.38
CA TYR A 10 7.13 -5.31 -3.78
C TYR A 10 5.78 -4.96 -4.41
N PHE A 11 5.85 -4.25 -5.54
CA PHE A 11 4.73 -4.02 -6.42
C PHE A 11 4.75 -5.03 -7.57
N GLU A 12 3.60 -5.61 -7.88
CA GLU A 12 3.40 -6.34 -9.13
C GLU A 12 2.55 -5.50 -10.08
N ILE A 13 3.05 -5.32 -11.31
CA ILE A 13 2.49 -4.40 -12.30
C ILE A 13 2.19 -5.13 -13.61
N ALA A 14 0.97 -4.95 -14.12
CA ALA A 14 0.57 -5.37 -15.46
C ALA A 14 1.08 -4.35 -16.51
N ALA A 15 2.39 -4.32 -16.75
CA ALA A 15 3.05 -3.30 -17.58
C ALA A 15 2.57 -3.24 -19.05
N ASN A 16 1.92 -4.29 -19.54
CA ASN A 16 1.31 -4.35 -20.88
C ASN A 16 -0.09 -3.70 -20.95
N GLU A 17 -0.64 -3.27 -19.83
CA GLU A 17 -2.02 -2.76 -19.69
C GLU A 17 -2.07 -1.28 -19.28
N ILE A 18 -0.98 -0.55 -19.50
CA ILE A 18 -0.87 0.87 -19.18
C ILE A 18 -1.83 1.69 -20.07
N GLN A 19 -2.61 2.56 -19.45
CA GLN A 19 -3.53 3.47 -20.13
C GLN A 19 -3.29 4.91 -19.65
N GLY A 20 -2.34 5.60 -20.31
CA GLY A 20 -1.92 6.93 -19.89
C GLY A 20 -1.29 6.90 -18.50
N LYS A 21 -2.02 7.42 -17.49
CA LYS A 21 -1.57 7.46 -16.08
C LYS A 21 -2.21 6.38 -15.19
N LEU A 22 -2.95 5.46 -15.79
CA LEU A 22 -3.67 4.38 -15.13
C LEU A 22 -2.94 3.06 -15.37
N VAL A 23 -2.68 2.30 -14.30
CA VAL A 23 -1.95 1.03 -14.37
C VAL A 23 -2.53 0.00 -13.40
N PRO A 24 -2.82 -1.23 -13.84
CA PRO A 24 -3.16 -2.31 -12.91
C PRO A 24 -1.94 -2.71 -12.08
N ILE A 25 -2.08 -2.58 -10.76
CA ILE A 25 -1.01 -2.76 -9.78
C ILE A 25 -1.58 -3.37 -8.50
N ARG A 26 -0.81 -4.24 -7.87
CA ARG A 26 -1.07 -4.74 -6.51
C ARG A 26 0.21 -4.76 -5.69
N ILE A 27 0.06 -4.76 -4.37
CA ILE A 27 1.20 -4.73 -3.45
C ILE A 27 1.28 -6.09 -2.77
N PHE A 28 2.51 -6.58 -2.63
CA PHE A 28 2.83 -7.76 -1.82
C PHE A 28 3.57 -7.32 -0.57
N ILE A 29 3.12 -7.83 0.58
CA ILE A 29 3.63 -7.50 1.90
C ILE A 29 3.82 -8.82 2.67
N ASN A 30 5.06 -9.26 2.84
CA ASN A 30 5.42 -10.56 3.45
C ASN A 30 4.69 -11.76 2.82
N GLY A 31 4.44 -11.72 1.50
CA GLY A 31 3.72 -12.76 0.77
C GLY A 31 2.20 -12.59 0.72
N GLU A 32 1.63 -11.71 1.55
CA GLU A 32 0.20 -11.34 1.49
C GLU A 32 -0.04 -10.27 0.42
N ILE A 33 -1.23 -10.29 -0.18
CA ILE A 33 -1.59 -9.42 -1.31
C ILE A 33 -2.59 -8.37 -0.86
N ILE A 34 -2.42 -7.15 -1.35
CA ILE A 34 -3.43 -6.10 -1.30
C ILE A 34 -3.63 -5.48 -2.69
N GLY A 35 -4.90 -5.31 -3.06
CA GLY A 35 -5.33 -4.85 -4.38
C GLY A 35 -5.46 -5.98 -5.40
N THR A 36 -6.05 -5.66 -6.54
CA THR A 36 -6.23 -6.59 -7.68
C THR A 36 -5.57 -6.03 -8.95
N LEU A 37 -5.48 -6.86 -9.99
CA LEU A 37 -5.10 -6.39 -11.33
C LEU A 37 -6.33 -6.18 -12.24
N ASP A 38 -7.55 -6.32 -11.70
CA ASP A 38 -8.80 -6.29 -12.48
C ASP A 38 -9.20 -4.85 -12.87
N SER A 39 -8.63 -3.85 -12.19
CA SER A 39 -8.83 -2.43 -12.50
C SER A 39 -7.51 -1.68 -12.37
N PRO A 40 -7.26 -0.67 -13.23
CA PRO A 40 -6.09 0.16 -13.09
C PRO A 40 -6.25 1.18 -11.97
N THR A 41 -5.11 1.58 -11.38
CA THR A 41 -5.00 2.64 -10.37
C THR A 41 -4.37 3.89 -10.97
N TYR A 42 -4.83 5.06 -10.55
CA TYR A 42 -4.24 6.34 -10.95
C TYR A 42 -2.90 6.58 -10.24
N MET A 43 -1.81 6.29 -10.97
CA MET A 43 -0.45 6.26 -10.42
C MET A 43 0.00 7.55 -9.72
N PRO A 44 -0.35 8.76 -10.19
CA PRO A 44 0.04 9.97 -9.47
C PRO A 44 -0.55 10.09 -8.06
N SER A 45 -1.79 9.66 -7.85
CA SER A 45 -2.39 9.65 -6.50
C SER A 45 -1.72 8.59 -5.65
N PHE A 46 -1.60 7.38 -6.19
CA PHE A 46 -0.98 6.23 -5.51
C PHE A 46 0.45 6.52 -5.04
N ILE A 47 1.30 7.08 -5.90
CA ILE A 47 2.68 7.44 -5.54
C ILE A 47 2.70 8.53 -4.48
N ASN A 48 1.86 9.56 -4.59
CA ASN A 48 1.78 10.60 -3.56
C ASN A 48 1.41 10.03 -2.19
N CYS A 49 0.49 9.06 -2.14
CA CYS A 49 0.11 8.41 -0.88
C CYS A 49 1.28 7.60 -0.27
N LEU A 50 2.09 6.92 -1.10
CA LEU A 50 3.30 6.23 -0.65
C LEU A 50 4.38 7.21 -0.16
N ILE A 51 4.58 8.32 -0.87
CA ILE A 51 5.51 9.38 -0.46
C ILE A 51 5.07 9.99 0.88
N SER A 52 3.78 10.28 1.04
CA SER A 52 3.22 10.78 2.29
C SER A 52 3.43 9.79 3.42
N LEU A 53 3.19 8.50 3.21
CA LEU A 53 3.50 7.46 4.20
C LEU A 53 4.96 7.54 4.70
N LEU A 54 5.91 7.76 3.79
CA LEU A 54 7.35 7.79 4.10
C LEU A 54 7.84 9.12 4.68
N LYS A 55 7.18 10.24 4.40
CA LYS A 55 7.67 11.58 4.77
C LYS A 55 6.79 12.31 5.80
N ASP A 56 5.47 12.15 5.73
CA ASP A 56 4.54 12.93 6.54
C ASP A 56 4.63 12.52 8.03
N PRO A 57 4.80 13.48 8.98
CA PRO A 57 4.77 13.22 10.41
C PRO A 57 3.47 12.58 10.92
N TYR A 58 2.36 12.74 10.19
CA TYR A 58 1.09 12.11 10.49
C TYR A 58 1.23 10.60 10.66
N TYR A 59 2.00 9.95 9.78
CA TYR A 59 2.25 8.51 9.80
C TYR A 59 3.37 8.08 10.75
N TYR A 60 4.11 9.02 11.34
CA TYR A 60 5.29 8.73 12.15
C TYR A 60 4.98 8.68 13.65
N ARG A 61 5.48 7.64 14.31
CA ARG A 61 5.55 7.52 15.76
C ARG A 61 6.85 6.78 16.13
N GLN A 62 7.74 7.42 16.88
CA GLN A 62 9.07 6.90 17.21
C GLN A 62 9.02 5.51 17.87
N ASN A 63 8.11 5.29 18.82
CA ASN A 63 8.02 4.07 19.60
C ASN A 63 7.00 3.05 19.06
N LEU A 64 6.47 3.29 17.85
CA LEU A 64 5.46 2.43 17.26
C LEU A 64 5.98 1.01 17.11
N ASN A 65 5.19 0.06 17.57
CA ASN A 65 5.40 -1.38 17.40
C ASN A 65 4.09 -2.05 16.97
N GLU A 66 4.15 -3.33 16.60
CA GLU A 66 2.98 -4.07 16.08
C GLU A 66 1.83 -4.10 17.08
N GLU A 67 2.11 -4.34 18.37
CA GLU A 67 1.10 -4.41 19.41
C GLU A 67 0.41 -3.05 19.61
N GLU A 68 1.19 -1.97 19.70
CA GLU A 68 0.67 -0.60 19.84
C GLU A 68 -0.15 -0.19 18.61
N PHE A 69 0.37 -0.45 17.40
CA PHE A 69 -0.30 -0.15 16.14
C PHE A 69 -1.65 -0.88 16.05
N PHE A 70 -1.67 -2.17 16.36
CA PHE A 70 -2.90 -2.96 16.37
C PHE A 70 -3.87 -2.50 17.46
N ASN A 71 -3.41 -2.28 18.68
CA ASN A 71 -4.28 -1.87 19.79
C ASN A 71 -4.90 -0.49 19.59
N ASN A 72 -4.17 0.44 18.97
CA ASN A 72 -4.67 1.76 18.61
C ASN A 72 -5.78 1.66 17.57
N LEU A 73 -5.67 0.73 16.62
CA LEU A 73 -6.57 0.66 15.48
C LEU A 73 -7.75 -0.28 15.69
N LYS A 74 -7.59 -1.41 16.40
CA LYS A 74 -8.63 -2.44 16.57
C LYS A 74 -9.97 -1.89 17.10
N ARG A 75 -9.94 -0.81 17.89
CA ARG A 75 -11.14 -0.22 18.49
C ARG A 75 -11.87 0.78 17.59
N SER A 76 -11.28 1.15 16.45
CA SER A 76 -11.73 2.30 15.67
C SER A 76 -11.42 2.20 14.17
N LEU A 77 -11.23 0.98 13.63
CA LEU A 77 -10.93 0.75 12.21
C LEU A 77 -11.93 1.41 11.24
N ASP A 78 -13.19 1.52 11.64
CA ASP A 78 -14.25 2.12 10.83
C ASP A 78 -14.55 3.60 11.17
N THR A 79 -14.00 4.15 12.25
CA THR A 79 -14.41 5.47 12.79
C THR A 79 -13.28 6.45 13.04
N ASP A 80 -12.04 5.98 13.12
CA ASP A 80 -10.87 6.82 13.36
C ASP A 80 -10.04 6.93 12.09
N ASP A 81 -9.79 8.18 11.70
CA ASP A 81 -8.96 8.48 10.55
C ASP A 81 -7.49 8.18 10.82
N ASN A 82 -7.03 7.96 12.05
CA ASN A 82 -5.62 7.70 12.39
C ASN A 82 -4.97 6.63 11.48
N PHE A 83 -3.79 6.96 10.96
CA PHE A 83 -2.99 6.12 10.05
C PHE A 83 -3.71 5.71 8.76
N ARG A 84 -4.77 6.42 8.34
CA ARG A 84 -5.48 6.11 7.11
C ARG A 84 -4.61 6.33 5.88
N ILE A 85 -4.66 5.36 4.97
CA ILE A 85 -4.02 5.46 3.65
C ILE A 85 -5.05 5.17 2.56
N THR A 86 -5.03 6.01 1.54
CA THR A 86 -5.90 5.87 0.37
C THR A 86 -5.00 5.48 -0.79
N PHE A 87 -5.19 4.30 -1.36
CA PHE A 87 -4.44 3.84 -2.53
C PHE A 87 -5.29 3.89 -3.82
N GLU A 88 -6.57 4.26 -3.68
CA GLU A 88 -7.56 4.44 -4.76
C GLU A 88 -7.91 3.16 -5.56
N GLU A 89 -8.97 3.25 -6.36
CA GLU A 89 -9.48 2.26 -7.33
C GLU A 89 -9.37 0.77 -6.91
N THR A 90 -8.31 0.06 -7.35
CA THR A 90 -8.15 -1.38 -7.07
C THR A 90 -8.02 -1.70 -5.57
N PHE A 91 -7.73 -0.69 -4.77
CA PHE A 91 -7.60 -0.81 -3.33
C PHE A 91 -8.88 -0.39 -2.59
N ASP A 92 -9.93 0.11 -3.25
CA ASP A 92 -11.09 0.72 -2.58
C ASP A 92 -11.91 -0.25 -1.72
N ASP A 93 -11.91 -1.54 -2.07
CA ASP A 93 -12.57 -2.59 -1.28
C ASP A 93 -11.90 -2.82 0.10
N TYR A 94 -10.68 -2.35 0.27
CA TYR A 94 -9.89 -2.56 1.47
C TYR A 94 -10.03 -1.38 2.43
N VAL A 95 -10.31 -1.69 3.69
CA VAL A 95 -9.95 -0.78 4.77
C VAL A 95 -8.47 -0.93 5.02
N LYS A 96 -7.74 0.19 5.02
CA LYS A 96 -6.28 0.20 5.05
C LYS A 96 -5.77 1.19 6.07
N ARG A 97 -4.75 0.79 6.80
CA ARG A 97 -3.98 1.63 7.73
C ARG A 97 -2.50 1.36 7.53
N ALA A 98 -1.70 2.43 7.59
CA ALA A 98 -0.26 2.32 7.54
C ALA A 98 0.37 3.35 8.49
N GLY A 99 1.37 2.94 9.25
CA GLY A 99 2.14 3.81 10.13
C GLY A 99 3.61 3.40 10.12
N ARG A 100 4.51 4.25 10.62
CA ARG A 100 5.94 3.96 10.60
C ARG A 100 6.67 4.48 11.83
N ASN A 101 7.81 3.86 12.08
CA ASN A 101 8.90 4.41 12.87
C ASN A 101 10.15 4.53 11.97
N ASP A 102 11.33 4.70 12.56
CA ASP A 102 12.58 4.85 11.79
C ASP A 102 13.03 3.56 11.09
N ASN A 103 12.60 2.40 11.59
CA ASN A 103 13.09 1.09 11.17
C ASN A 103 12.08 0.29 10.35
N LYS A 104 10.78 0.53 10.55
CA LYS A 104 9.69 -0.29 10.00
C LYS A 104 8.50 0.53 9.56
N VAL A 105 7.78 -0.02 8.59
CA VAL A 105 6.41 0.35 8.23
C VAL A 105 5.48 -0.77 8.68
N PHE A 106 4.39 -0.40 9.32
CA PHE A 106 3.33 -1.29 9.80
C PHE A 106 2.11 -1.09 8.92
N PHE A 107 1.55 -2.18 8.43
CA PHE A 107 0.37 -2.20 7.57
C PHE A 107 -0.72 -3.02 8.25
N LEU A 108 -1.95 -2.50 8.20
CA LEU A 108 -3.14 -3.23 8.59
C LEU A 108 -4.20 -3.08 7.51
N TRP A 109 -4.79 -4.19 7.09
CA TRP A 109 -5.90 -4.16 6.15
C TRP A 109 -6.88 -5.32 6.34
N TYR A 110 -8.08 -5.13 5.82
CA TYR A 110 -9.09 -6.17 5.64
C TYR A 110 -10.06 -5.73 4.55
N ILE A 111 -10.85 -6.69 4.05
CA ILE A 111 -11.86 -6.46 3.03
C ILE A 111 -13.23 -6.48 3.71
N HIS A 112 -14.02 -5.42 3.52
CA HIS A 112 -15.40 -5.39 4.00
C HIS A 112 -16.30 -6.27 3.13
N LYS A 113 -17.40 -6.79 3.70
CA LYS A 113 -18.39 -7.58 2.94
C LYS A 113 -19.01 -6.88 1.74
N ASN A 114 -19.07 -5.54 1.77
CA ASN A 114 -19.54 -4.74 0.64
C ASN A 114 -18.36 -4.37 -0.25
N HIS A 115 -17.91 -5.33 -1.05
CA HIS A 115 -16.77 -5.19 -1.96
C HIS A 115 -17.23 -5.25 -3.43
N PHE A 116 -16.50 -4.59 -4.32
CA PHE A 116 -16.76 -4.52 -5.76
C PHE A 116 -16.12 -5.67 -6.53
N PHE A 117 -14.86 -6.00 -6.22
CA PHE A 117 -14.13 -7.10 -6.86
C PHE A 117 -14.45 -8.46 -6.25
N LYS A 118 -13.93 -9.54 -6.83
CA LYS A 118 -14.15 -10.91 -6.33
C LYS A 118 -13.00 -11.36 -5.43
N TYR A 119 -13.35 -11.81 -4.23
CA TYR A 119 -12.43 -12.38 -3.24
C TYR A 119 -12.96 -13.73 -2.77
N SER A 120 -12.10 -14.58 -2.19
CA SER A 120 -12.54 -15.80 -1.54
C SER A 120 -13.17 -15.49 -0.18
N GLU A 121 -14.16 -16.28 0.24
CA GLU A 121 -14.87 -16.05 1.52
C GLU A 121 -13.92 -16.02 2.73
N SER A 122 -12.80 -16.75 2.66
CA SER A 122 -11.77 -16.77 3.70
C SER A 122 -10.97 -15.47 3.83
N GLU A 123 -11.01 -14.59 2.84
CA GLU A 123 -10.30 -13.29 2.84
C GLU A 123 -11.16 -12.18 3.48
N LEU A 124 -12.49 -12.34 3.49
CA LEU A 124 -13.43 -11.33 3.97
C LEU A 124 -13.37 -11.19 5.49
N ASP A 125 -13.40 -9.94 5.97
CA ASP A 125 -13.33 -9.55 7.38
C ASP A 125 -12.10 -10.09 8.16
N SER A 126 -11.12 -10.69 7.46
CA SER A 126 -9.88 -11.15 8.07
C SER A 126 -8.90 -9.99 8.21
N ILE A 127 -8.58 -9.61 9.45
CA ILE A 127 -7.62 -8.55 9.72
C ILE A 127 -6.21 -9.07 9.49
N ASN A 128 -5.54 -8.48 8.50
CA ASN A 128 -4.12 -8.69 8.23
C ASN A 128 -3.31 -7.59 8.91
N LEU A 129 -2.26 -7.99 9.62
CA LEU A 129 -1.28 -7.11 10.24
C LEU A 129 0.11 -7.57 9.82
N GLN A 130 0.87 -6.68 9.19
CA GLN A 130 2.23 -6.96 8.74
C GLN A 130 3.16 -5.80 9.09
N SER A 131 4.44 -6.10 9.34
CA SER A 131 5.49 -5.10 9.39
C SER A 131 6.62 -5.45 8.43
N VAL A 132 7.17 -4.43 7.79
CA VAL A 132 8.30 -4.56 6.86
C VAL A 132 9.37 -3.54 7.20
N ALA A 133 10.63 -3.85 6.91
CA ALA A 133 11.74 -2.91 7.08
C ALA A 133 11.51 -1.65 6.23
N MET A 134 11.79 -0.49 6.81
CA MET A 134 11.67 0.82 6.17
C MET A 134 12.45 0.88 4.86
N ASP A 135 13.67 0.34 4.86
CA ASP A 135 14.55 0.34 3.69
C ASP A 135 13.97 -0.45 2.52
N ASP A 136 13.22 -1.52 2.79
CA ASP A 136 12.62 -2.34 1.73
C ASP A 136 11.43 -1.64 1.09
N VAL A 137 10.62 -0.95 1.89
CA VAL A 137 9.55 -0.09 1.39
C VAL A 137 10.12 1.06 0.57
N ARG A 138 11.16 1.75 1.05
CA ARG A 138 11.83 2.83 0.29
C ARG A 138 12.39 2.34 -1.04
N LYS A 139 13.09 1.21 -1.05
CA LYS A 139 13.63 0.62 -2.29
C LYS A 139 12.52 0.33 -3.30
N ALA A 140 11.41 -0.27 -2.86
CA ALA A 140 10.30 -0.57 -3.75
C ALA A 140 9.63 0.71 -4.27
N VAL A 141 9.38 1.71 -3.42
CA VAL A 141 8.77 2.99 -3.82
C VAL A 141 9.67 3.74 -4.81
N ASN A 142 10.98 3.76 -4.58
CA ASN A 142 11.94 4.37 -5.51
C ASN A 142 11.99 3.64 -6.85
N ALA A 143 12.00 2.30 -6.84
CA ALA A 143 11.91 1.52 -8.06
C ALA A 143 10.60 1.78 -8.82
N LEU A 144 9.48 1.98 -8.10
CA LEU A 144 8.20 2.35 -8.71
C LEU A 144 8.24 3.74 -9.35
N ILE A 145 8.82 4.73 -8.66
CA ILE A 145 8.98 6.09 -9.20
C ILE A 145 9.83 6.05 -10.48
N GLU A 146 10.99 5.42 -10.44
CA GLU A 146 11.87 5.25 -11.61
C GLU A 146 11.15 4.53 -12.76
N TRP A 147 10.34 3.51 -12.46
CA TRP A 147 9.54 2.84 -13.46
C TRP A 147 8.48 3.77 -14.06
N CYS A 148 7.74 4.53 -13.26
CA CYS A 148 6.76 5.50 -13.75
C CYS A 148 7.41 6.62 -14.57
N GLU A 149 8.63 7.06 -14.25
CA GLU A 149 9.38 8.02 -15.06
C GLU A 149 9.67 7.47 -16.46
N ASN A 150 10.14 6.21 -16.53
CA ASN A 150 10.53 5.57 -17.78
C ASN A 150 9.34 5.17 -18.67
N TYR A 151 8.20 4.80 -18.08
CA TYR A 151 7.06 4.23 -18.82
C TYR A 151 5.83 5.14 -18.90
N MET A 152 5.75 6.18 -18.06
CA MET A 152 4.55 7.02 -17.94
C MET A 152 4.83 8.52 -17.97
N CYS A 153 6.09 8.94 -18.04
CA CYS A 153 6.52 10.35 -17.99
C CYS A 153 5.97 11.09 -16.75
N ILE A 154 5.90 10.41 -15.60
CA ILE A 154 5.53 10.99 -14.31
C ILE A 154 6.81 11.09 -13.47
N SER A 155 7.13 12.27 -12.92
CA SER A 155 8.36 12.48 -12.14
C SER A 155 8.06 12.89 -10.70
N TYR A 156 8.83 12.33 -9.77
CA TYR A 156 8.78 12.61 -8.33
C TYR A 156 10.19 12.63 -7.75
N GLU A 157 10.37 13.28 -6.59
CA GLU A 157 11.61 13.13 -5.84
C GLU A 157 11.66 11.75 -5.18
N VAL A 158 12.77 11.04 -5.39
CA VAL A 158 13.13 9.78 -4.72
C VAL A 158 13.11 9.96 -3.19
N VAL A 159 12.68 8.93 -2.46
CA VAL A 159 12.35 9.00 -1.02
C VAL A 159 13.12 8.02 -0.14
#